data_AF-A0A431UPS2-F1
#
_entry.id   AF-A0A431UPS2-F1
#
_cell.length_a   1.000
_cell.length_b   1.000
_cell.length_c   1.000
_cell.angle_alpha   90.00
_cell.angle_beta   90.00
_cell.angle_gamma   90.00
#
_symmetry.space_group_name_H-M   'P 1'
#
loop_
_entity.id
_entity.type
_entity.pdbx_description
1 polymer ?
#
loop_
_entity_poly.entity_id
_entity_poly.type
_entity_poly.pdbx_seq_one_letter_code
_entity_poly.pdbx_strand_id
1 'polypeptide(L)'
;MQSWRRRHGLYLLLHSLLFSIPCALAGLLGSLLFLWVWAHGGDNSALLALLAMWGLLSVTAIPLVFQLANTWQMRGPDGLKPAAPVLGTLFLVSAAQAVSASVITVSSLGVDPILLILAIGWGAPWISLACHFRWLSKASGPVK
;
A
#
# COMPACT_ATOMS: atom_id res chain seq x y z
N MET A 1 -9.53 29.94 -2.34
CA MET A 1 -8.93 28.73 -2.97
C MET A 1 -7.99 27.95 -2.04
N GLN A 2 -7.13 28.59 -1.22
CA GLN A 2 -6.22 27.87 -0.30
C GLN A 2 -6.92 27.05 0.81
N SER A 3 -8.07 27.49 1.32
CA SER A 3 -8.83 26.76 2.35
C SER A 3 -9.42 25.44 1.84
N TRP A 4 -9.82 25.39 0.56
CA TRP A 4 -10.35 24.19 -0.09
C TRP A 4 -9.25 23.16 -0.37
N ARG A 5 -8.06 23.62 -0.81
CA ARG A 5 -6.84 22.79 -0.92
C ARG A 5 -6.42 22.19 0.42
N ARG A 6 -6.47 22.96 1.53
CA ARG A 6 -6.15 22.44 2.88
C ARG A 6 -7.15 21.40 3.37
N ARG A 7 -8.45 21.60 3.13
CA ARG A 7 -9.50 20.64 3.55
C ARG A 7 -9.42 19.32 2.78
N HIS A 8 -9.18 19.36 1.47
CA HIS A 8 -8.91 18.14 0.69
C HIS A 8 -7.61 17.48 1.15
N GLY A 9 -6.56 18.28 1.39
CA GLY A 9 -5.30 17.89 2.03
C GLY A 9 -5.50 16.97 3.23
N LEU A 10 -6.28 17.47 4.18
CA LEU A 10 -6.66 16.80 5.41
C LEU A 10 -7.48 15.53 5.17
N TYR A 11 -8.41 15.54 4.20
CA TYR A 11 -9.22 14.37 3.87
C TYR A 11 -8.40 13.22 3.30
N LEU A 12 -7.38 13.52 2.48
CA LEU A 12 -6.49 12.54 1.86
C LEU A 12 -5.49 11.99 2.89
N LEU A 13 -5.01 12.85 3.78
CA LEU A 13 -4.24 12.46 4.95
C LEU A 13 -5.08 11.56 5.86
N LEU A 14 -6.34 11.93 6.13
CA LEU A 14 -7.30 11.11 6.87
C LEU A 14 -7.55 9.77 6.17
N HIS A 15 -7.71 9.74 4.84
CA HIS A 15 -7.97 8.50 4.11
C HIS A 15 -6.74 7.57 4.13
N SER A 16 -5.55 8.14 4.03
CA SER A 16 -4.28 7.43 4.21
C SER A 16 -4.14 6.89 5.65
N LEU A 17 -4.54 7.67 6.66
CA LEU A 17 -4.50 7.30 8.08
C LEU A 17 -5.60 6.33 8.50
N LEU A 18 -6.78 6.39 7.90
CA LEU A 18 -7.96 5.60 8.26
C LEU A 18 -8.10 4.32 7.44
N PHE A 19 -7.43 4.22 6.29
CA PHE A 19 -7.54 3.05 5.43
C PHE A 19 -6.21 2.31 5.26
N SER A 20 -5.12 3.01 4.90
CA SER A 20 -3.82 2.35 4.71
C SER A 20 -3.15 1.95 6.02
N ILE A 21 -3.26 2.74 7.09
CA ILE A 21 -2.68 2.37 8.39
C ILE A 21 -3.44 1.21 9.04
N PRO A 22 -4.80 1.16 9.07
CA PRO A 22 -5.52 0.00 9.58
C PRO A 22 -5.31 -1.23 8.70
N CYS A 23 -5.26 -1.12 7.37
CA CYS A 23 -4.91 -2.26 6.52
C CYS A 23 -3.47 -2.73 6.76
N ALA A 24 -2.51 -1.82 6.96
CA ALA A 24 -1.14 -2.18 7.28
C ALA A 24 -1.02 -2.82 8.67
N LEU A 25 -1.72 -2.29 9.68
CA LEU A 25 -1.79 -2.85 11.04
C LEU A 25 -2.45 -4.21 11.04
N ALA A 26 -3.51 -4.38 10.25
CA ALA A 26 -4.27 -5.61 10.22
C ALA A 26 -3.56 -6.68 9.36
N GLY A 27 -2.82 -6.27 8.33
CA GLY A 27 -1.81 -7.10 7.66
C GLY A 27 -0.63 -7.47 8.56
N LEU A 28 -0.17 -6.55 9.43
CA LEU A 28 0.86 -6.81 10.44
C LEU A 28 0.35 -7.79 11.51
N LEU A 29 -0.87 -7.61 12.01
CA LEU A 29 -1.54 -8.53 12.94
C LEU A 29 -1.75 -9.91 12.32
N GLY A 30 -2.18 -9.97 11.05
CA GLY A 30 -2.26 -11.21 10.28
C GLY A 30 -0.89 -11.89 10.16
N SER A 31 0.14 -11.12 9.83
CA SER A 31 1.53 -11.61 9.75
C SER A 31 2.04 -12.11 11.10
N LEU A 32 1.72 -11.43 12.20
CA LEU A 32 2.06 -11.81 13.58
C LEU A 32 1.31 -13.06 14.04
N LEU A 33 0.03 -13.20 13.69
CA LEU A 33 -0.76 -14.40 13.95
C LEU A 33 -0.20 -15.59 13.16
N PHE A 34 0.16 -15.37 11.89
CA PHE A 34 0.87 -16.36 11.10
C PHE A 34 2.22 -16.74 11.72
N LEU A 35 3.01 -15.75 12.17
CA LEU A 35 4.27 -15.96 12.89
C LEU A 35 4.07 -16.71 14.20
N TRP A 36 2.97 -16.48 14.92
CA TRP A 36 2.67 -17.16 16.17
C TRP A 36 2.26 -18.62 15.96
N VAL A 37 1.37 -18.87 14.98
CA VAL A 37 1.01 -20.24 14.54
C VAL A 37 2.24 -20.97 13.99
N TRP A 38 3.13 -20.26 13.28
CA TRP A 38 4.38 -20.73 12.70
C TRP A 38 5.45 -21.08 13.74
N ALA A 39 5.62 -20.27 14.78
CA ALA A 39 6.58 -20.51 15.86
C ALA A 39 6.31 -21.83 16.62
N HIS A 40 5.12 -22.40 16.44
CA HIS A 40 4.70 -23.66 17.04
C HIS A 40 4.68 -24.83 16.03
N GLY A 41 5.14 -24.66 14.79
CA GLY A 41 5.07 -25.69 13.74
C GLY A 41 6.18 -25.64 12.67
N GLY A 42 7.31 -26.31 12.92
CA GLY A 42 8.25 -26.83 11.90
C GLY A 42 9.10 -25.83 11.08
N ASP A 43 10.02 -26.36 10.25
CA ASP A 43 10.95 -25.59 9.42
C ASP A 43 10.26 -24.97 8.20
N ASN A 44 10.37 -23.64 8.08
CA ASN A 44 9.50 -22.82 7.25
C ASN A 44 10.23 -21.51 6.81
N SER A 45 11.55 -21.60 6.59
CA SER A 45 12.43 -20.49 6.22
C SER A 45 11.98 -19.70 4.98
N ALA A 46 11.37 -20.35 3.99
CA ALA A 46 10.85 -19.69 2.79
C ALA A 46 9.67 -18.74 3.09
N LEU A 47 8.80 -19.12 4.03
CA LEU A 47 7.66 -18.30 4.43
C LEU A 47 8.10 -17.05 5.20
N LEU A 48 9.09 -17.21 6.09
CA LEU A 48 9.75 -16.10 6.76
C LEU A 48 10.39 -15.12 5.77
N ALA A 49 11.08 -15.63 4.76
CA ALA A 49 11.69 -14.80 3.73
C ALA A 49 10.63 -13.98 2.96
N LEU A 50 9.50 -14.59 2.63
CA LEU A 50 8.37 -13.92 1.97
C LEU A 50 7.70 -12.87 2.87
N LEU A 51 7.50 -13.17 4.16
CA LEU A 51 6.97 -12.21 5.14
C LEU A 51 7.95 -11.04 5.37
N ALA A 52 9.24 -11.32 5.50
CA ALA A 52 10.28 -10.30 5.63
C ALA A 52 10.34 -9.41 4.37
N MET A 53 10.24 -10.00 3.18
CA MET A 53 10.18 -9.28 1.92
C MET A 53 8.90 -8.43 1.82
N TRP A 54 7.75 -8.96 2.23
CA TRP A 54 6.50 -8.21 2.30
C TRP A 54 6.61 -7.01 3.27
N GLY A 55 7.19 -7.21 4.45
CA GLY A 55 7.46 -6.15 5.42
C GLY A 55 8.41 -5.08 4.87
N LEU A 56 9.49 -5.50 4.20
CA LEU A 56 10.44 -4.59 3.55
C LEU A 56 9.77 -3.77 2.44
N LEU A 57 8.94 -4.39 1.61
CA LEU A 57 8.14 -3.69 0.59
C LEU A 57 7.17 -2.69 1.22
N SER A 58 6.54 -3.06 2.35
CA SER A 58 5.66 -2.16 3.12
C SER A 58 6.39 -0.92 3.63
N VAL A 59 7.61 -1.07 4.15
CA VAL A 59 8.42 0.04 4.66
C VAL A 59 9.00 0.89 3.53
N THR A 60 9.48 0.26 2.45
CA THR A 60 10.07 0.97 1.30
C THR A 60 9.07 1.80 0.50
N ALA A 61 7.77 1.50 0.61
CA ALA A 61 6.71 2.34 0.06
C ALA A 61 6.52 3.66 0.83
N ILE A 62 6.92 3.75 2.11
CA ILE A 62 6.67 4.92 2.96
C ILE A 62 7.30 6.20 2.37
N PRO A 63 8.60 6.24 1.97
CA PRO A 63 9.19 7.43 1.35
C PRO A 63 8.46 7.88 0.07
N LEU A 64 7.99 6.94 -0.76
CA LEU A 64 7.26 7.23 -1.99
C LEU A 64 5.92 7.90 -1.67
N VAL A 65 5.20 7.37 -0.68
CA VAL A 65 3.95 7.94 -0.19
C VAL A 65 4.15 9.35 0.35
N PHE A 66 5.17 9.56 1.19
CA PHE A 66 5.49 10.89 1.71
C PHE A 66 5.85 11.88 0.60
N GLN A 67 6.65 11.45 -0.38
CA GLN A 67 7.03 12.29 -1.51
C GLN A 67 5.81 12.70 -2.34
N LEU A 68 4.90 11.77 -2.65
CA LEU A 68 3.67 12.05 -3.40
C LEU A 68 2.71 12.95 -2.61
N ALA A 69 2.54 12.68 -1.32
CA ALA A 69 1.73 13.51 -0.43
C ALA A 69 2.27 14.94 -0.34
N ASN A 70 3.56 15.12 -0.12
CA ASN A 70 4.21 16.43 -0.06
C ASN A 70 4.13 17.17 -1.41
N THR A 71 4.35 16.45 -2.51
CA THR A 71 4.27 17.02 -3.86
C THR A 71 2.86 17.56 -4.12
N TRP A 72 1.84 16.78 -3.76
CA TRP A 72 0.46 17.21 -3.88
C TRP A 72 0.10 18.35 -2.92
N GLN A 73 0.58 18.34 -1.67
CA GLN A 73 0.31 19.46 -0.75
C GLN A 73 0.91 20.78 -1.24
N MET A 74 2.15 20.75 -1.74
CA MET A 74 2.86 21.96 -2.19
C MET A 74 2.36 22.44 -3.55
N ARG A 75 2.23 21.54 -4.51
CA ARG A 75 2.01 21.89 -5.93
C ARG A 75 0.60 21.52 -6.42
N GLY A 76 -0.15 20.76 -5.64
CA GLY A 76 -1.49 20.29 -6.00
C GLY A 76 -1.47 19.22 -7.09
N PRO A 77 -2.61 19.00 -7.75
CA PRO A 77 -2.76 17.98 -8.79
C PRO A 77 -1.78 18.12 -9.97
N ASP A 78 -1.35 19.34 -10.32
CA ASP A 78 -0.37 19.55 -11.39
C ASP A 78 1.05 19.11 -11.01
N GLY A 79 1.38 19.17 -9.72
CA GLY A 79 2.66 18.66 -9.21
C GLY A 79 2.77 17.14 -9.27
N LEU A 80 1.65 16.43 -9.30
CA LEU A 80 1.64 14.96 -9.37
C LEU A 80 1.99 14.43 -10.75
N LYS A 81 1.78 15.22 -11.81
CA LYS A 81 2.10 14.83 -13.20
C LYS A 81 3.59 14.57 -13.42
N PRO A 82 4.53 15.47 -13.02
CA PRO A 82 5.96 15.17 -13.10
C PRO A 82 6.40 14.09 -12.09
N ALA A 83 5.61 13.82 -11.04
CA ALA A 83 5.84 12.71 -10.11
C ALA A 83 5.26 11.36 -10.59
N ALA A 84 4.81 11.26 -11.85
CA ALA A 84 4.30 10.02 -12.44
C ALA A 84 5.25 8.81 -12.29
N PRO A 85 6.58 8.94 -12.41
CA PRO A 85 7.49 7.82 -12.16
C PRO A 85 7.40 7.29 -10.72
N VAL A 86 7.37 8.19 -9.73
CA VAL A 86 7.24 7.83 -8.30
C VAL A 86 5.92 7.12 -8.04
N LEU A 87 4.84 7.61 -8.66
CA LEU A 87 3.54 6.97 -8.61
C LEU A 87 3.56 5.56 -9.23
N GLY A 88 4.23 5.40 -10.37
CA GLY A 88 4.46 4.10 -11.02
C GLY A 88 5.22 3.13 -10.11
N THR A 89 6.27 3.59 -9.44
CA THR A 89 7.02 2.78 -8.46
C THR A 89 6.12 2.35 -7.30
N LEU A 90 5.26 3.24 -6.78
CA LEU A 90 4.33 2.90 -5.71
C LEU A 90 3.33 1.81 -6.15
N PHE A 91 2.85 1.85 -7.39
CA PHE A 91 2.01 0.78 -7.96
C PHE A 91 2.77 -0.55 -8.05
N LEU A 92 4.01 -0.54 -8.51
CA LEU A 92 4.83 -1.75 -8.62
C LEU A 92 5.10 -2.38 -7.26
N VAL A 93 5.47 -1.57 -6.27
CA VAL A 93 5.68 -2.03 -4.89
C VAL A 93 4.38 -2.62 -4.32
N SER A 94 3.25 -1.92 -4.50
CA SER A 94 1.94 -2.39 -4.05
C SER A 94 1.52 -3.72 -4.70
N ALA A 95 1.78 -3.86 -6.00
CA ALA A 95 1.50 -5.11 -6.73
C ALA A 95 2.37 -6.26 -6.21
N ALA A 96 3.67 -6.01 -5.99
CA ALA A 96 4.57 -6.99 -5.42
C ALA A 96 4.11 -7.44 -4.02
N GLN A 97 3.64 -6.51 -3.18
CA GLN A 97 3.09 -6.85 -1.87
C GLN A 97 1.83 -7.73 -1.96
N ALA A 98 0.91 -7.41 -2.88
CA ALA A 98 -0.30 -8.21 -3.10
C ALA A 98 0.04 -9.64 -3.56
N VAL A 99 1.02 -9.79 -4.46
CA VAL A 99 1.51 -11.10 -4.93
C VAL A 99 2.14 -11.86 -3.76
N SER A 100 3.05 -11.25 -2.99
CA SER A 100 3.66 -11.89 -1.82
C SER A 100 2.61 -12.34 -0.81
N ALA A 101 1.62 -11.50 -0.49
CA ALA A 101 0.54 -11.87 0.42
C ALA A 101 -0.32 -13.03 -0.11
N SER A 102 -0.59 -13.07 -1.41
CA SER A 102 -1.32 -14.17 -2.05
C SER A 102 -0.54 -15.48 -1.98
N VAL A 103 0.77 -15.45 -2.27
CA VAL A 103 1.65 -16.63 -2.19
C VAL A 103 1.74 -17.16 -0.76
N ILE A 104 1.90 -16.28 0.23
CA ILE A 104 1.91 -16.64 1.65
C ILE A 104 0.58 -17.32 2.03
N THR A 105 -0.54 -16.74 1.61
CA THR A 105 -1.88 -17.26 1.92
C THR A 105 -2.10 -18.64 1.32
N VAL A 106 -1.79 -18.82 0.02
CA VAL A 106 -1.93 -20.12 -0.65
C VAL A 106 -1.03 -21.18 -0.03
N SER A 107 0.21 -20.82 0.29
CA SER A 107 1.19 -21.76 0.84
C SER A 107 0.85 -22.21 2.27
N SER A 108 0.08 -21.41 3.01
CA SER A 108 -0.19 -21.67 4.43
C SER A 108 -1.62 -22.12 4.73
N LEU A 109 -2.59 -21.67 3.93
CA LEU A 109 -4.02 -21.90 4.16
C LEU A 109 -4.72 -22.58 2.97
N GLY A 110 -3.98 -22.87 1.89
CA GLY A 110 -4.55 -23.44 0.67
C GLY A 110 -5.25 -22.41 -0.22
N VAL A 111 -5.83 -22.90 -1.32
CA VAL A 111 -6.46 -22.06 -2.36
C VAL A 111 -7.93 -21.79 -2.01
N ASP A 112 -8.15 -21.01 -0.95
CA ASP A 112 -9.48 -20.46 -0.67
C ASP A 112 -9.63 -19.09 -1.37
N PRO A 113 -10.60 -18.93 -2.27
CA PRO A 113 -10.79 -17.70 -3.04
C PRO A 113 -11.14 -16.48 -2.16
N ILE A 114 -11.84 -16.68 -1.03
CA ILE A 114 -12.16 -15.60 -0.08
C ILE A 114 -10.89 -15.14 0.62
N LEU A 115 -10.06 -16.08 1.08
CA LEU A 115 -8.78 -15.76 1.71
C LEU A 115 -7.82 -15.06 0.74
N LEU A 116 -7.81 -15.47 -0.53
CA LEU A 116 -7.03 -14.81 -1.58
C LEU A 116 -7.48 -13.36 -1.82
N ILE A 117 -8.78 -13.11 -1.90
CA ILE A 117 -9.33 -11.75 -2.07
C ILE A 117 -8.97 -10.87 -0.86
N LEU A 118 -9.09 -11.42 0.36
CA LEU A 118 -8.69 -10.73 1.58
C LEU A 118 -7.18 -10.43 1.59
N ALA A 119 -6.35 -11.41 1.21
CA ALA A 119 -4.90 -11.26 1.13
C ALA A 119 -4.47 -10.20 0.10
N ILE A 120 -5.16 -10.09 -1.03
CA ILE A 120 -4.90 -9.03 -2.02
C ILE A 120 -5.31 -7.66 -1.47
N GLY A 121 -6.50 -7.57 -0.88
CA GLY A 121 -7.03 -6.31 -0.35
C GLY A 121 -6.21 -5.76 0.81
N TRP A 122 -5.72 -6.63 1.69
CA TRP A 122 -4.98 -6.27 2.89
C TRP A 122 -3.47 -6.30 2.69
N GLY A 123 -3.00 -7.15 1.77
CA GLY A 123 -1.59 -7.32 1.45
C GLY A 123 -1.00 -6.19 0.64
N ALA A 124 -1.80 -5.33 -0.01
CA ALA A 124 -1.31 -4.17 -0.76
C ALA A 124 -1.84 -2.84 -0.16
N PRO A 125 -1.43 -2.48 1.07
CA PRO A 125 -2.02 -1.35 1.82
C PRO A 125 -1.89 0.01 1.12
N TRP A 126 -0.96 0.14 0.17
CA TRP A 126 -0.67 1.38 -0.54
C TRP A 126 -1.36 1.48 -1.92
N ILE A 127 -2.01 0.41 -2.40
CA ILE A 127 -2.60 0.38 -3.76
C ILE A 127 -3.75 1.38 -3.90
N SER A 128 -4.59 1.50 -2.87
CA SER A 128 -5.71 2.45 -2.86
C SER A 128 -5.23 3.89 -2.94
N LEU A 129 -4.15 4.20 -2.22
CA LEU A 129 -3.52 5.51 -2.21
C LEU A 129 -2.86 5.84 -3.56
N ALA A 130 -2.18 4.87 -4.19
CA ALA A 130 -1.64 5.01 -5.53
C ALA A 130 -2.74 5.29 -6.57
N CYS A 131 -3.86 4.55 -6.50
CA CYS A 131 -5.05 4.79 -7.32
C CYS A 131 -5.60 6.21 -7.12
N HIS A 132 -5.66 6.67 -5.87
CA HIS A 132 -6.17 7.98 -5.55
C HIS A 132 -5.27 9.12 -6.09
N PHE A 133 -3.94 9.03 -5.91
CA PHE A 133 -3.02 10.01 -6.50
C PHE A 133 -3.05 10.01 -8.03
N ARG A 134 -3.24 8.85 -8.66
CA ARG A 134 -3.42 8.75 -10.12
C ARG A 134 -4.69 9.42 -10.60
N TRP A 135 -5.78 9.27 -9.86
CA TRP A 135 -7.04 9.94 -10.18
C TRP A 135 -6.87 11.46 -10.05
N LEU A 136 -6.23 11.93 -8.98
CA LEU A 136 -5.92 13.35 -8.80
C LEU A 136 -5.04 13.91 -9.91
N SER A 137 -3.99 13.19 -10.33
CA SER A 137 -3.11 13.67 -11.40
C SER A 137 -3.82 13.82 -12.75
N LYS A 138 -4.86 13.01 -12.99
CA LYS A 138 -5.69 13.05 -14.22
C LYS A 138 -6.77 14.14 -14.16
N ALA A 139 -7.31 14.42 -12.97
CA ALA A 139 -8.37 15.42 -12.79
C ALA A 139 -7.92 16.86 -13.10
N SER A 140 -6.60 17.13 -13.11
CA SER A 140 -6.01 18.46 -13.35
C SER A 140 -5.97 18.90 -14.83
N GLY A 141 -6.51 18.13 -15.77
CA GLY A 141 -6.40 18.42 -17.22
C GLY A 141 -4.95 18.30 -17.74
N PRO A 142 -4.65 18.59 -19.02
CA PRO A 142 -3.27 18.62 -19.53
C PRO A 142 -2.45 19.75 -18.89
N VAL A 143 -1.13 19.55 -18.70
CA VAL A 143 -0.22 20.65 -18.30
C VAL A 143 -0.21 21.65 -19.45
N LYS A 144 -0.50 22.93 -19.16
CA LYS A 144 -0.26 24.02 -20.10
C LYS A 144 1.21 24.39 -20.11
#